data_AF-A0A2A3N009-F1
#
_entry.id   AF-A0A2A3N009-F1
#
_cell.length_a   1.000
_cell.length_b   1.000
_cell.length_c   1.000
_cell.angle_alpha   90.00
_cell.angle_beta   90.00
_cell.angle_gamma   90.00
#
_symmetry.space_group_name_H-M   'P 1'
#
loop_
_entity.id
_entity.type
_entity.pdbx_description
1 polymer ?
#
loop_
_entity_poly.entity_id
_entity_poly.type
_entity_poly.pdbx_seq_one_letter_code
_entity_poly.pdbx_strand_id
1 'polypeptide(L)'
;MSGELRALGLAHGLLLGLLLASPMMAPALFSAGVGALFVMGGFQLRLADRRWERRDGVGDWVSHIRMAPRRLFPWGGTATVAVIAGRPTEALAILMAVLACEMLLYPLLAPAMGRLTRGGIVLMLLLMLPLWGADVAALRYTSAYLVGMGGCVFWLRGPDGDGRALGWAIAGSCASAMIAVLAPETRAHMLAGGTLCATLALAHLSVLRRRPVPWHPGGGTSFRRLRWPLRSRPS
;
A
#
# COMPACT_ATOMS: atom_id res chain seq x y z
N MET A 1 6.60 15.62 -9.01
CA MET A 1 6.06 14.31 -8.58
C MET A 1 6.36 13.27 -9.65
N SER A 2 6.80 12.07 -9.27
CA SER A 2 6.93 10.96 -10.22
C SER A 2 5.55 10.57 -10.78
N GLY A 3 5.49 10.07 -12.02
CA GLY A 3 4.23 9.62 -12.64
C GLY A 3 3.50 8.54 -11.83
N GLU A 4 4.25 7.71 -11.12
CA GLU A 4 3.74 6.64 -10.22
C GLU A 4 2.84 7.20 -9.10
N LEU A 5 3.35 8.17 -8.35
CA LEU A 5 2.59 8.80 -7.26
C LEU A 5 1.38 9.59 -7.78
N ARG A 6 1.43 10.08 -9.03
CA ARG A 6 0.31 10.78 -9.64
C ARG A 6 -0.84 9.83 -10.00
N ALA A 7 -0.55 8.70 -10.64
CA ALA A 7 -1.59 7.72 -10.99
C ALA A 7 -2.26 7.13 -9.74
N LEU A 8 -1.45 6.73 -8.75
CA LEU A 8 -1.96 6.23 -7.47
C LEU A 8 -2.70 7.32 -6.70
N GLY A 9 -2.22 8.56 -6.71
CA GLY A 9 -2.87 9.70 -6.06
C GLY A 9 -4.26 9.98 -6.64
N LEU A 10 -4.41 9.91 -7.97
CA LEU A 10 -5.72 10.05 -8.63
C LEU A 10 -6.67 8.91 -8.26
N ALA A 11 -6.19 7.66 -8.30
CA ALA A 11 -7.00 6.50 -7.91
C ALA A 11 -7.44 6.57 -6.45
N HIS A 12 -6.55 6.99 -5.55
CA HIS A 12 -6.86 7.19 -4.14
C HIS A 12 -7.86 8.33 -3.94
N GLY A 13 -7.72 9.45 -4.67
CA GLY A 13 -8.69 10.56 -4.62
C GLY A 13 -10.08 10.15 -5.12
N LEU A 14 -10.15 9.36 -6.21
CA LEU A 14 -11.40 8.80 -6.71
C LEU A 14 -12.04 7.83 -5.72
N LEU A 15 -11.25 6.91 -5.14
CA LEU A 15 -11.76 5.99 -4.13
C LEU A 15 -12.24 6.74 -2.89
N LEU A 16 -11.50 7.78 -2.46
CA LEU A 16 -11.93 8.63 -1.35
C LEU A 16 -13.26 9.31 -1.68
N GLY A 17 -13.42 9.89 -2.88
CA GLY A 17 -14.69 10.49 -3.31
C GLY A 17 -15.85 9.48 -3.33
N LEU A 18 -15.62 8.27 -3.86
CA LEU A 18 -16.61 7.18 -3.84
C LEU A 18 -16.93 6.73 -2.41
N LEU A 19 -15.93 6.66 -1.53
CA LEU A 19 -16.14 6.30 -0.13
C LEU A 19 -16.98 7.34 0.58
N LEU A 20 -16.70 8.63 0.37
CA LEU A 20 -17.49 9.72 0.96
C LEU A 20 -18.96 9.68 0.49
N ALA A 21 -19.22 9.24 -0.75
CA ALA A 21 -20.57 9.04 -1.28
C ALA A 21 -21.20 7.69 -0.86
N SER A 22 -20.40 6.71 -0.46
CA SER A 22 -20.85 5.33 -0.24
C SER A 22 -21.88 5.13 0.87
N PRO A 23 -21.94 5.90 1.98
CA PRO A 23 -23.01 5.75 2.96
C PRO A 23 -24.41 5.93 2.37
N MET A 24 -24.55 6.74 1.33
CA MET A 24 -25.83 7.01 0.65
C MET A 24 -26.10 6.01 -0.48
N MET A 25 -25.08 5.60 -1.23
CA MET A 25 -25.24 4.78 -2.44
C MET A 25 -25.11 3.27 -2.19
N ALA A 26 -24.19 2.88 -1.31
CA ALA A 26 -23.82 1.49 -1.08
C ALA A 26 -23.26 1.30 0.35
N PRO A 27 -24.09 1.46 1.41
CA PRO A 27 -23.63 1.45 2.79
C PRO A 27 -22.96 0.13 3.20
N ALA A 28 -23.31 -0.99 2.56
CA ALA A 28 -22.67 -2.29 2.78
C ALA A 28 -21.18 -2.31 2.36
N LEU A 29 -20.76 -1.43 1.45
CA LEU A 29 -19.39 -1.38 0.92
C LEU A 29 -18.48 -0.43 1.68
N PHE A 30 -19.01 0.41 2.57
CA PHE A 30 -18.24 1.44 3.27
C PHE A 30 -16.98 0.87 3.94
N SER A 31 -17.13 -0.21 4.72
CA SER A 31 -16.03 -0.85 5.44
C SER A 31 -14.93 -1.40 4.51
N ALA A 32 -15.34 -2.03 3.41
CA ALA A 32 -14.43 -2.55 2.40
C ALA A 32 -13.70 -1.41 1.67
N GLY A 33 -14.39 -0.31 1.38
CA GLY A 33 -13.82 0.89 0.77
C GLY A 33 -12.79 1.56 1.69
N VAL A 34 -13.05 1.64 3.00
CA VAL A 34 -12.07 2.10 3.99
C VAL A 34 -10.83 1.20 3.96
N GLY A 35 -10.99 -0.12 4.00
CA GLY A 35 -9.87 -1.06 3.90
C GLY A 35 -9.02 -0.84 2.64
N ALA A 36 -9.69 -0.65 1.49
CA ALA A 36 -9.01 -0.35 0.22
C ALA A 36 -8.22 0.98 0.26
N LEU A 37 -8.73 2.02 0.93
CA LEU A 37 -7.97 3.25 1.17
C LEU A 37 -6.72 2.98 2.03
N PHE A 38 -6.81 2.13 3.05
CA PHE A 38 -5.64 1.80 3.89
C PHE A 38 -4.56 1.08 3.10
N VAL A 39 -4.93 0.15 2.20
CA VAL A 39 -3.97 -0.48 1.28
C VAL A 39 -3.27 0.56 0.42
N MET A 40 -4.02 1.42 -0.25
CA MET A 40 -3.43 2.44 -1.12
C MET A 40 -2.61 3.47 -0.32
N GLY A 41 -3.06 3.85 0.88
CA GLY A 41 -2.36 4.78 1.76
C GLY A 41 -1.01 4.21 2.22
N GLY A 42 -0.98 2.97 2.69
CA GLY A 42 0.27 2.29 3.06
C GLY A 42 1.21 2.12 1.86
N PHE A 43 0.66 1.76 0.70
CA PHE A 43 1.44 1.65 -0.55
C PHE A 43 2.07 2.99 -0.94
N GLN A 44 1.27 4.06 -0.98
CA GLN A 44 1.71 5.40 -1.36
C GLN A 44 2.75 5.96 -0.40
N LEU A 45 2.55 5.79 0.91
CA LEU A 45 3.51 6.28 1.89
C LEU A 45 4.85 5.59 1.71
N ARG A 46 4.86 4.27 1.54
CA ARG A 46 6.10 3.52 1.27
C ARG A 46 6.70 3.88 -0.09
N LEU A 47 5.88 4.18 -1.09
CA LEU A 47 6.38 4.58 -2.41
C LEU A 47 7.02 5.98 -2.38
N ALA A 48 6.41 6.90 -1.62
CA ALA A 48 6.92 8.26 -1.42
C ALA A 48 8.23 8.24 -0.63
N ASP A 49 8.35 7.32 0.33
CA ASP A 49 9.55 7.10 1.12
C ASP A 49 10.41 5.97 0.55
N ARG A 50 11.19 6.28 -0.49
CA ARG A 50 12.13 5.33 -1.10
C ARG A 50 13.36 5.02 -0.26
N ARG A 51 13.45 5.53 0.98
CA ARG A 51 14.60 5.30 1.86
C ARG A 51 14.48 3.90 2.47
N TRP A 52 15.52 3.10 2.31
CA TRP A 52 15.61 1.74 2.84
C TRP A 52 16.41 1.67 4.14
N GLU A 53 17.35 2.61 4.30
CA GLU A 53 18.17 2.75 5.48
C GLU A 53 17.68 3.97 6.29
N ARG A 54 17.50 3.76 7.59
CA ARG A 54 17.16 4.81 8.54
C ARG A 54 18.36 5.77 8.58
N ARG A 55 18.15 7.09 8.44
CA ARG A 55 19.13 8.02 8.99
C ARG A 55 19.00 7.92 10.50
N ASP A 56 20.12 7.77 11.18
CA ASP A 56 20.22 7.34 12.56
C ASP A 56 19.26 8.08 13.53
N GLY A 57 18.49 7.30 14.31
CA GLY A 57 17.90 7.74 15.58
C GLY A 57 16.46 8.26 15.61
N VAL A 58 16.08 8.78 16.79
CA VAL A 58 14.75 9.32 17.15
C VAL A 58 14.36 10.54 16.31
N GLY A 59 15.33 11.27 15.74
CA GLY A 59 15.09 12.47 14.93
C GLY A 59 14.29 12.22 13.66
N ASP A 60 14.48 11.08 12.99
CA ASP A 60 13.72 10.72 11.79
C ASP A 60 12.27 10.34 12.16
N TRP A 61 12.08 9.72 13.32
CA TRP A 61 10.75 9.43 13.86
C TRP A 61 10.00 10.72 14.21
N VAL A 62 10.66 11.67 14.88
CA VAL A 62 10.09 13.00 15.17
C VAL A 62 9.77 13.77 13.88
N SER A 63 10.64 13.71 12.87
CA SER A 63 10.38 14.32 11.56
C SER A 63 9.16 13.70 10.88
N HIS A 64 9.04 12.37 10.91
CA HIS A 64 7.90 11.66 10.36
C HIS A 64 6.58 12.04 11.04
N ILE A 65 6.59 12.14 12.38
CA ILE A 65 5.43 12.58 13.19
C ILE A 65 5.07 14.02 12.84
N ARG A 66 6.04 14.93 12.69
CA ARG A 66 5.78 16.33 12.31
C ARG A 66 5.10 16.48 10.95
N MET A 67 5.35 15.56 10.01
CA MET A 67 4.71 15.56 8.70
C MET A 67 3.35 14.85 8.66
N ALA A 68 3.01 14.10 9.70
CA ALA A 68 1.78 13.32 9.77
C ALA A 68 0.48 14.13 9.76
N PRO A 69 0.36 15.33 10.37
CA PRO A 69 -0.91 16.07 10.39
C PRO A 69 -1.51 16.27 8.99
N ARG A 70 -0.68 16.59 8.00
CA ARG A 70 -1.13 16.73 6.60
C ARG A 70 -1.65 15.42 6.00
N ARG A 71 -1.09 14.27 6.41
CA ARG A 71 -1.52 12.94 5.97
C ARG A 71 -2.74 12.43 6.72
N LEU A 72 -2.99 12.94 7.93
CA LEU A 72 -4.13 12.56 8.77
C LEU A 72 -5.45 13.25 8.37
N PHE A 73 -5.42 14.40 7.68
CA PHE A 73 -6.63 15.12 7.29
C PHE A 73 -7.65 14.29 6.49
N PRO A 74 -7.27 13.55 5.42
CA PRO A 74 -8.21 12.70 4.69
C PRO A 74 -8.87 11.65 5.59
N TRP A 75 -8.09 11.08 6.52
CA TRP A 75 -8.59 10.09 7.47
C TRP A 75 -9.57 10.67 8.49
N GLY A 76 -9.31 11.89 8.97
CA GLY A 76 -10.26 12.66 9.77
C GLY A 76 -11.59 12.82 9.03
N GLY A 77 -11.56 13.19 7.75
CA GLY A 77 -12.75 13.27 6.90
C GLY A 77 -13.50 11.93 6.79
N THR A 78 -12.79 10.82 6.56
CA THR A 78 -13.43 9.49 6.50
C THR A 78 -14.06 9.08 7.83
N ALA A 79 -13.44 9.40 8.97
CA ALA A 79 -13.99 9.13 10.28
C ALA A 79 -15.23 10.00 10.57
N THR A 80 -15.21 11.28 10.18
CA THR A 80 -16.38 12.16 10.29
C THR A 80 -17.55 11.62 9.47
N VAL A 81 -17.31 11.15 8.25
CA VAL A 81 -18.37 10.52 7.43
C VAL A 81 -18.89 9.24 8.07
N ALA A 82 -18.03 8.42 8.67
CA ALA A 82 -18.48 7.25 9.42
C ALA A 82 -19.39 7.62 10.60
N VAL A 83 -19.08 8.69 11.33
CA VAL A 83 -19.97 9.22 12.40
C VAL A 83 -21.30 9.68 11.84
N ILE A 84 -21.30 10.47 10.76
CA ILE A 84 -22.53 10.96 10.10
C ILE A 84 -23.38 9.79 9.59
N ALA A 85 -22.74 8.73 9.10
CA ALA A 85 -23.40 7.50 8.65
C ALA A 85 -23.92 6.60 9.80
N GLY A 86 -23.85 7.06 11.06
CA GLY A 86 -24.33 6.30 12.22
C GLY A 86 -23.41 5.15 12.64
N ARG A 87 -22.11 5.21 12.31
CA ARG A 87 -21.13 4.15 12.59
C ARG A 87 -19.96 4.65 13.46
N PRO A 88 -20.22 5.04 14.72
CA PRO A 88 -19.19 5.63 15.60
C PRO A 88 -18.06 4.64 15.96
N THR A 89 -18.37 3.35 16.09
CA THR A 89 -17.37 2.30 16.35
C THR A 89 -16.40 2.15 15.18
N GLU A 90 -16.90 2.24 13.95
CA GLU A 90 -16.09 2.19 12.74
C GLU A 90 -15.24 3.46 12.59
N ALA A 91 -15.79 4.63 12.91
CA ALA A 91 -15.02 5.89 12.96
C ALA A 91 -13.85 5.80 13.94
N LEU A 92 -14.08 5.30 15.15
CA LEU A 92 -13.03 5.12 16.16
C LEU A 92 -11.98 4.10 15.68
N ALA A 93 -12.41 3.00 15.07
CA ALA A 93 -11.50 2.01 14.51
C ALA A 93 -10.61 2.60 13.39
N ILE A 94 -11.16 3.45 12.52
CA ILE A 94 -10.40 4.18 11.50
C ILE A 94 -9.32 5.04 12.17
N LEU A 95 -9.70 5.90 13.12
CA LEU A 95 -8.76 6.80 13.79
C LEU A 95 -7.67 6.03 14.53
N MET A 96 -8.03 4.98 15.27
CA MET A 96 -7.07 4.13 15.98
C MET A 96 -6.11 3.44 15.02
N ALA A 97 -6.62 2.86 13.93
CA ALA A 97 -5.79 2.19 12.95
C ALA A 97 -4.85 3.18 12.24
N VAL A 98 -5.31 4.37 11.83
CA VAL A 98 -4.46 5.38 11.20
C VAL A 98 -3.38 5.87 12.15
N LEU A 99 -3.73 6.17 13.40
CA LEU A 99 -2.76 6.60 14.41
C LEU A 99 -1.72 5.51 14.67
N ALA A 100 -2.14 4.26 14.85
CA ALA A 100 -1.23 3.14 15.01
C ALA A 100 -0.35 2.94 13.77
N CYS A 101 -0.92 3.02 12.57
CA CYS A 101 -0.21 2.84 11.31
C CYS A 101 0.84 3.92 11.07
N GLU A 102 0.46 5.19 11.15
CA GLU A 102 1.33 6.32 10.87
C GLU A 102 2.33 6.59 12.00
N MET A 103 1.92 6.51 13.27
CA MET A 103 2.76 6.95 14.40
C MET A 103 3.70 5.85 14.89
N LEU A 104 3.28 4.58 14.76
CA LEU A 104 3.98 3.45 15.38
C LEU A 104 4.44 2.43 14.34
N LEU A 105 3.52 1.85 13.57
CA LEU A 105 3.82 0.70 12.72
C LEU A 105 4.69 1.08 11.53
N TYR A 106 4.41 2.19 10.84
CA TYR A 106 5.23 2.65 9.73
C TYR A 106 6.70 2.88 10.13
N PRO A 107 7.01 3.72 11.15
CA PRO A 107 8.40 3.98 11.52
C PRO A 107 9.14 2.76 12.09
N LEU A 108 8.42 1.78 12.66
CA LEU A 108 9.02 0.53 13.15
C LEU A 108 9.24 -0.49 12.04
N LEU A 109 8.23 -0.69 11.18
CA LEU A 109 8.21 -1.77 10.21
C LEU A 109 8.85 -1.40 8.89
N ALA A 110 8.81 -0.14 8.44
CA ALA A 110 9.43 0.24 7.17
C ALA A 110 10.93 -0.13 7.10
N PRO A 111 11.76 0.11 8.14
CA PRO A 111 13.14 -0.36 8.17
C PRO A 111 13.26 -1.89 8.25
N ALA A 112 12.40 -2.55 9.03
CA ALA A 112 12.41 -4.01 9.18
C ALA A 112 12.07 -4.71 7.85
N MET A 113 11.04 -4.22 7.16
CA MET A 113 10.63 -4.68 5.82
C MET A 113 11.72 -4.47 4.78
N GLY A 114 12.55 -3.42 4.95
CA GLY A 114 13.74 -3.21 4.13
C GLY A 114 14.76 -4.35 4.21
N ARG A 115 14.82 -5.07 5.33
CA ARG A 115 15.73 -6.20 5.57
C ARG A 115 15.14 -7.56 5.21
N LEU A 116 13.83 -7.66 5.08
CA LEU A 116 13.19 -8.92 4.68
C LEU A 116 13.67 -9.32 3.29
N THR A 117 13.67 -10.62 2.96
CA THR A 117 13.83 -11.09 1.57
C THR A 117 12.52 -10.93 0.81
N ARG A 118 12.53 -11.13 -0.51
CA ARG A 118 11.28 -11.16 -1.29
C ARG A 118 10.33 -12.26 -0.82
N GLY A 119 10.86 -13.44 -0.50
CA GLY A 119 10.07 -14.52 0.11
C GLY A 119 9.50 -14.13 1.47
N GLY A 120 10.26 -13.41 2.30
CA GLY A 120 9.77 -12.87 3.57
C GLY A 120 8.60 -11.91 3.42
N ILE A 121 8.61 -11.03 2.40
CA ILE A 121 7.48 -10.14 2.13
C ILE A 121 6.26 -10.92 1.64
N VAL A 122 6.45 -11.92 0.77
CA VAL A 122 5.35 -12.77 0.31
C VAL A 122 4.73 -13.50 1.50
N LEU A 123 5.54 -14.07 2.38
CA LEU A 123 5.06 -14.70 3.61
C LEU A 123 4.29 -13.71 4.48
N MET A 124 4.82 -12.49 4.68
CA MET A 124 4.13 -11.44 5.41
C MET A 124 2.77 -11.10 4.79
N LEU A 125 2.69 -10.94 3.46
CA LEU A 125 1.44 -10.68 2.74
C LEU A 125 0.44 -11.83 2.92
N LEU A 126 0.90 -13.08 2.82
CA LEU A 126 0.07 -14.27 3.03
C LEU A 126 -0.47 -14.35 4.47
N LEU A 127 0.31 -13.90 5.47
CA LEU A 127 -0.13 -13.86 6.86
C LEU A 127 -1.09 -12.70 7.15
N MET A 128 -0.93 -11.56 6.48
CA MET A 128 -1.75 -10.36 6.74
C MET A 128 -3.07 -10.34 5.96
N LEU A 129 -3.16 -10.98 4.78
CA LEU A 129 -4.38 -11.01 3.96
C LEU A 129 -5.60 -11.59 4.70
N PRO A 130 -5.50 -12.73 5.41
CA PRO A 130 -6.61 -13.30 6.18
C PRO A 130 -7.11 -12.36 7.29
N LEU A 131 -6.22 -11.54 7.86
CA LEU A 131 -6.57 -10.59 8.92
C LEU A 131 -7.43 -9.42 8.41
N TRP A 132 -7.65 -9.29 7.10
CA TRP A 132 -8.66 -8.38 6.57
C TRP A 132 -10.08 -8.86 6.94
N GLY A 133 -10.29 -10.18 7.04
CA GLY A 133 -11.57 -10.74 7.48
C GLY A 133 -11.83 -10.64 8.97
N ALA A 134 -10.93 -10.05 9.76
CA ALA A 134 -11.06 -9.99 11.21
C ALA A 134 -12.29 -9.18 11.65
N ASP A 135 -12.98 -9.69 12.69
CA ASP A 135 -14.14 -9.03 13.31
C ASP A 135 -13.76 -7.68 13.96
N VAL A 136 -12.50 -7.57 14.41
CA VAL A 136 -11.97 -6.34 15.00
C VAL A 136 -11.59 -5.36 13.87
N ALA A 137 -12.43 -4.35 13.66
CA ALA A 137 -12.26 -3.36 12.59
C ALA A 137 -10.88 -2.67 12.59
N ALA A 138 -10.33 -2.34 13.77
CA ALA A 138 -9.02 -1.72 13.88
C ALA A 138 -7.90 -2.65 13.38
N LEU A 139 -7.99 -3.95 13.69
CA LEU A 139 -7.04 -4.96 13.22
C LEU A 139 -7.16 -5.14 11.70
N ARG A 140 -8.38 -5.18 11.17
CA ARG A 140 -8.65 -5.24 9.72
C ARG A 140 -8.04 -4.06 8.96
N TYR A 141 -8.20 -2.83 9.45
CA TYR A 141 -7.63 -1.66 8.79
C TYR A 141 -6.12 -1.59 8.91
N THR A 142 -5.60 -2.01 10.06
CA THR A 142 -4.16 -2.11 10.30
C THR A 142 -3.51 -3.14 9.38
N SER A 143 -4.11 -4.33 9.23
CA SER A 143 -3.61 -5.37 8.34
C SER A 143 -3.69 -4.92 6.87
N ALA A 144 -4.77 -4.24 6.46
CA ALA A 144 -4.88 -3.66 5.12
C ALA A 144 -3.76 -2.66 4.82
N TYR A 145 -3.41 -1.81 5.79
CA TYR A 145 -2.27 -0.89 5.66
C TYR A 145 -0.93 -1.62 5.47
N LEU A 146 -0.68 -2.66 6.26
CA LEU A 146 0.52 -3.48 6.17
C LEU A 146 0.59 -4.24 4.84
N VAL A 147 -0.55 -4.72 4.33
CA VAL A 147 -0.68 -5.32 2.99
C VAL A 147 -0.29 -4.30 1.92
N GLY A 148 -0.76 -3.05 2.04
CA GLY A 148 -0.36 -1.94 1.17
C GLY A 148 1.14 -1.68 1.16
N MET A 149 1.75 -1.55 2.35
CA MET A 149 3.20 -1.40 2.49
C MET A 149 3.95 -2.60 1.88
N GLY A 150 3.53 -3.81 2.20
CA GLY A 150 4.15 -5.05 1.71
C GLY A 150 4.06 -5.17 0.19
N GLY A 151 2.91 -4.82 -0.38
CA GLY A 151 2.70 -4.76 -1.82
C GLY A 151 3.66 -3.78 -2.48
N CYS A 152 3.87 -2.61 -1.89
CA CYS A 152 4.82 -1.62 -2.39
C CYS A 152 6.27 -2.13 -2.36
N VAL A 153 6.68 -2.74 -1.24
CA VAL A 153 8.04 -3.31 -1.12
C VAL A 153 8.24 -4.48 -2.09
N PHE A 154 7.22 -5.35 -2.26
CA PHE A 154 7.24 -6.43 -3.24
C PHE A 154 7.40 -5.88 -4.66
N TRP A 155 6.63 -4.84 -5.00
CA TRP A 155 6.66 -4.18 -6.29
C TRP A 155 8.01 -3.49 -6.57
N LEU A 156 8.54 -2.74 -5.61
CA LEU A 156 9.83 -2.05 -5.73
C LEU A 156 11.03 -2.99 -5.92
N ARG A 157 10.89 -4.26 -5.52
CA ARG A 157 11.90 -5.31 -5.73
C ARG A 157 11.64 -6.13 -6.99
N GLY A 158 10.51 -5.87 -7.64
CA GLY A 158 10.16 -6.43 -8.93
C GLY A 158 10.77 -5.69 -10.11
N PRO A 159 10.54 -6.19 -11.32
CA PRO A 159 11.06 -5.65 -12.55
C PRO A 159 10.17 -4.48 -12.91
N ASP A 160 10.80 -3.34 -13.17
CA ASP A 160 10.08 -2.22 -13.76
C ASP A 160 9.57 -2.63 -15.14
N GLY A 161 8.32 -2.29 -15.47
CA GLY A 161 7.79 -2.43 -16.83
C GLY A 161 7.57 -3.87 -17.35
N ASP A 162 7.59 -4.90 -16.51
CA ASP A 162 7.26 -6.26 -16.93
C ASP A 162 5.75 -6.42 -17.21
N GLY A 163 5.41 -6.56 -18.50
CA GLY A 163 4.03 -6.77 -18.95
C GLY A 163 3.39 -8.04 -18.40
N ARG A 164 4.17 -9.07 -18.05
CA ARG A 164 3.64 -10.30 -17.43
C ARG A 164 3.17 -10.03 -16.01
N ALA A 165 3.95 -9.27 -15.22
CA ALA A 165 3.57 -8.89 -13.86
C ALA A 165 2.31 -8.02 -13.85
N LEU A 166 2.20 -7.08 -14.80
CA LEU A 166 0.97 -6.32 -15.02
C LEU A 166 -0.20 -7.23 -15.39
N GLY A 167 -0.01 -8.17 -16.31
CA GLY A 167 -1.03 -9.13 -16.72
C GLY A 167 -1.54 -9.96 -15.55
N TRP A 168 -0.65 -10.47 -14.69
CA TRP A 168 -1.01 -11.19 -13.48
C TRP A 168 -1.75 -10.32 -12.46
N ALA A 169 -1.36 -9.06 -12.30
CA ALA A 169 -2.05 -8.13 -11.40
C ALA A 169 -3.48 -7.82 -11.89
N ILE A 170 -3.67 -7.63 -13.20
CA ILE A 170 -5.00 -7.43 -13.79
C ILE A 170 -5.83 -8.72 -13.66
N ALA A 171 -5.27 -9.87 -14.03
CA ALA A 171 -5.95 -11.16 -13.93
C ALA A 171 -6.35 -11.48 -12.49
N GLY A 172 -5.48 -11.21 -11.52
CA GLY A 172 -5.78 -11.36 -10.10
C GLY A 172 -6.91 -10.45 -9.64
N SER A 173 -6.92 -9.19 -10.08
CA SER A 173 -8.00 -8.25 -9.77
C SER A 173 -9.35 -8.70 -10.35
N CYS A 174 -9.37 -9.13 -11.62
CA CYS A 174 -10.57 -9.65 -12.27
C CYS A 174 -11.07 -10.96 -11.63
N ALA A 175 -10.16 -11.89 -11.34
CA ALA A 175 -10.49 -13.16 -10.69
C ALA A 175 -11.08 -12.90 -9.29
N SER A 176 -10.46 -12.03 -8.50
CA SER A 176 -10.99 -11.63 -7.20
C SER A 176 -12.38 -10.99 -7.30
N ALA A 177 -12.62 -10.10 -8.27
CA ALA A 177 -13.94 -9.52 -8.47
C ALA A 177 -14.99 -10.59 -8.84
N MET A 178 -14.64 -11.53 -9.73
CA MET A 178 -15.53 -12.61 -10.13
C MET A 178 -15.85 -13.55 -8.96
N ILE A 179 -14.85 -13.95 -8.17
CA ILE A 179 -15.05 -14.80 -6.98
C ILE A 179 -15.87 -14.06 -5.92
N ALA A 180 -15.65 -12.75 -5.72
CA ALA A 180 -16.44 -11.94 -4.78
C ALA A 180 -17.94 -11.86 -5.13
N VAL A 181 -18.28 -12.01 -6.42
CA VAL A 181 -19.66 -12.08 -6.91
C VAL A 181 -20.21 -13.50 -6.75
N LEU A 182 -19.44 -14.52 -7.12
CA LEU A 182 -19.88 -15.92 -7.13
C LEU A 182 -19.91 -16.58 -5.74
N ALA A 183 -19.07 -16.12 -4.81
CA ALA A 183 -18.90 -16.69 -3.47
C ALA A 183 -18.98 -15.59 -2.40
N PRO A 184 -20.19 -15.21 -1.94
CA PRO A 184 -20.42 -14.12 -1.00
C PRO A 184 -19.62 -14.26 0.31
N GLU A 185 -19.46 -15.50 0.80
CA GLU A 185 -18.72 -15.84 2.01
C GLU A 185 -17.25 -15.42 1.95
N THR A 186 -16.66 -15.38 0.75
CA THR A 186 -15.25 -15.02 0.55
C THR A 186 -15.06 -13.55 0.16
N ARG A 187 -16.16 -12.79 0.03
CA ARG A 187 -16.16 -11.45 -0.56
C ARG A 187 -15.18 -10.50 0.12
N ALA A 188 -15.12 -10.49 1.46
CA ALA A 188 -14.20 -9.61 2.20
C ALA A 188 -12.73 -9.89 1.84
N HIS A 189 -12.35 -11.16 1.79
CA HIS A 189 -10.98 -11.60 1.44
C HIS A 189 -10.66 -11.38 -0.04
N MET A 190 -11.63 -11.56 -0.92
CA MET A 190 -11.44 -11.34 -2.35
C MET A 190 -11.34 -9.85 -2.68
N LEU A 191 -12.10 -8.98 -2.01
CA LEU A 191 -11.93 -7.53 -2.14
C LEU A 191 -10.54 -7.09 -1.65
N ALA A 192 -10.01 -7.72 -0.59
CA ALA A 192 -8.66 -7.50 -0.11
C ALA A 192 -7.59 -7.83 -1.16
N GLY A 193 -7.62 -9.05 -1.70
CA GLY A 193 -6.71 -9.48 -2.75
C GLY A 193 -6.85 -8.63 -4.02
N GLY A 194 -8.09 -8.35 -4.42
CA GLY A 194 -8.41 -7.59 -5.62
C GLY A 194 -7.95 -6.13 -5.55
N THR A 195 -8.04 -5.48 -4.38
CA THR A 195 -7.56 -4.10 -4.17
C THR A 195 -6.05 -4.02 -4.18
N LEU A 196 -5.34 -4.98 -3.57
CA LEU A 196 -3.88 -5.09 -3.69
C LEU A 196 -3.47 -5.28 -5.16
N CYS A 197 -4.13 -6.21 -5.87
CA CYS A 197 -3.85 -6.48 -7.29
C CYS A 197 -4.11 -5.26 -8.17
N ALA A 198 -5.22 -4.54 -7.95
CA ALA A 198 -5.53 -3.29 -8.64
C ALA A 198 -4.46 -2.21 -8.37
N THR A 199 -4.00 -2.10 -7.12
CA THR A 199 -2.95 -1.15 -6.72
C THR A 199 -1.63 -1.47 -7.44
N LEU A 200 -1.26 -2.76 -7.51
CA LEU A 200 -0.08 -3.23 -8.24
C LEU A 200 -0.21 -2.99 -9.75
N ALA A 201 -1.39 -3.24 -10.33
CA ALA A 201 -1.65 -2.97 -11.74
C ALA A 201 -1.47 -1.48 -12.07
N LEU A 202 -2.02 -0.58 -11.24
CA LEU A 202 -1.82 0.87 -11.39
C LEU A 202 -0.35 1.27 -11.27
N ALA A 203 0.37 0.69 -10.31
CA ALA A 203 1.80 0.93 -10.15
C ALA A 203 2.59 0.49 -11.39
N HIS A 204 2.33 -0.70 -11.94
CA HIS A 204 2.94 -1.15 -13.18
C HIS A 204 2.57 -0.30 -14.39
N LEU A 205 1.29 0.07 -14.57
CA LEU A 205 0.84 0.95 -15.65
C LEU A 205 1.59 2.30 -15.64
N SER A 206 1.88 2.82 -14.46
CA SER A 206 2.59 4.10 -14.31
C SER A 206 4.07 4.06 -14.71
N VAL A 207 4.65 2.86 -14.85
CA VAL A 207 6.07 2.63 -15.19
C VAL A 207 6.24 1.99 -16.58
N LEU A 208 5.17 1.55 -17.24
CA LEU A 208 5.21 0.89 -18.57
C LEU A 208 6.00 1.64 -19.66
N ARG A 209 6.17 2.96 -19.55
CA ARG A 209 6.97 3.76 -20.51
C ARG A 209 8.48 3.72 -20.24
N ARG A 210 8.94 3.10 -19.15
CA ARG A 210 10.36 2.99 -18.78
C ARG A 210 10.92 1.66 -19.28
N ARG A 211 12.21 1.66 -19.66
CA ARG A 211 12.90 0.43 -20.07
C ARG A 211 12.86 -0.60 -18.92
N PRO A 212 12.52 -1.86 -19.20
CA PRO A 212 12.39 -2.84 -18.14
C PRO A 212 13.73 -3.15 -17.49
N VAL A 213 13.74 -3.18 -16.16
CA VAL A 213 14.92 -3.53 -15.37
C VAL A 213 14.70 -4.94 -14.81
N PRO A 214 15.67 -5.86 -14.90
CA PRO A 214 15.49 -7.23 -14.43
C PRO A 214 15.22 -7.32 -12.92
N TRP A 215 14.50 -8.38 -12.51
CA TRP A 215 14.20 -8.72 -11.11
C TRP A 215 15.47 -8.72 -10.25
N HIS A 216 15.48 -7.96 -9.15
CA HIS A 216 16.62 -7.94 -8.22
C HIS A 216 16.41 -9.01 -7.12
N PRO A 217 17.31 -10.01 -7.01
CA PRO A 217 17.12 -11.11 -6.06
C PRO A 217 17.50 -10.80 -4.60
N GLY A 218 18.04 -9.62 -4.27
CA GLY A 218 18.66 -9.36 -2.97
C GLY A 218 17.94 -8.33 -2.08
N GLY A 219 17.58 -8.74 -0.87
CA GLY A 219 17.35 -7.86 0.30
C GLY A 219 18.61 -7.68 1.15
N GLY A 220 19.80 -7.83 0.55
CA GLY A 220 21.08 -7.80 1.24
C GLY A 220 22.08 -6.92 0.52
N THR A 221 22.66 -6.00 1.31
CA THR A 221 23.84 -5.17 1.07
C THR A 221 23.84 -4.23 -0.13
N SER A 222 23.99 -2.93 0.20
CA SER A 222 24.62 -1.92 -0.64
C SER A 222 25.86 -2.50 -1.34
N PHE A 223 25.67 -3.03 -2.55
CA PHE A 223 26.75 -3.11 -3.52
C PHE A 223 26.96 -1.69 -4.03
N ARG A 224 27.83 -0.99 -3.30
CA ARG A 224 28.68 0.07 -3.82
C ARG A 224 29.16 -0.42 -5.18
N ARG A 225 28.50 0.01 -6.27
CA ARG A 225 29.04 -0.19 -7.61
C ARG A 225 30.37 0.53 -7.56
N LEU A 226 31.44 -0.25 -7.40
CA LEU A 226 32.77 0.10 -7.86
C LEU A 226 32.56 0.62 -9.28
N ARG A 227 32.46 1.95 -9.39
CA ARG A 227 32.63 2.65 -10.65
C ARG A 227 34.07 2.37 -11.02
N TRP A 228 34.26 1.33 -11.82
CA TRP A 228 35.44 1.22 -12.66
C TRP A 228 35.54 2.53 -13.44
N PRO A 229 36.62 3.31 -13.27
CA PRO A 229 36.81 4.47 -14.12
C PRO A 229 37.02 3.95 -15.53
N LEU A 230 36.04 4.17 -16.40
CA LEU A 230 36.23 4.03 -17.84
C LEU A 230 37.39 4.96 -18.21
N ARG A 231 38.53 4.36 -18.56
CA ARG A 231 39.69 5.05 -19.17
C ARG A 231 39.17 6.03 -20.22
N SER A 232 39.42 7.32 -20.00
CA SER A 232 39.37 8.32 -21.06
C SER A 232 40.34 7.88 -22.16
N ARG A 233 39.86 7.84 -23.40
CA ARG A 233 40.72 7.67 -24.57
C ARG A 233 41.63 8.91 -24.71
N PRO A 234 42.89 8.74 -25.13
CA PRO A 234 43.79 9.86 -25.39
C PRO A 234 43.31 10.61 -26.64
N SER A 235 43.36 11.94 -26.56
CA SER A 235 43.36 12.87 -27.70
C SER A 235 44.76 12.98 -28.28
#